data_AF-S0G4F6-F1
#
_entry.id   AF-S0G4F6-F1
#
_cell.length_a   1.000
_cell.length_b   1.000
_cell.length_c   1.000
_cell.angle_alpha   90.00
_cell.angle_beta   90.00
_cell.angle_gamma   90.00
#
_symmetry.space_group_name_H-M   'P 1'
#
loop_
_entity.id
_entity.type
_entity.pdbx_description
1 polymer ?
#
loop_
_entity_poly.entity_id
_entity_poly.type
_entity_poly.pdbx_seq_one_letter_code
_entity_poly.pdbx_strand_id
1 'polypeptide(L)'
;MIFRKNKKRSKESDRERLLVSFPSNSRYAESYRTLRTNLFFSGMDNEVQSIVVTSAVEKEGKTTTAINLGHAIAQTDRQVLVVDGDLRRPYLTSLVAAKPELGVTELVTEVFGVHLTQGSLDEFAIADLIQLTRLQKRSVRLDLKNKDTRAALVFDKGKMIDISWMNRPESKQLVNTLIRDNLLTEEQAQLALSHQKTSAHYLGNILHTMGLVSRKDLSRALSVHTIEAIRAVSAMETGSFEFSPPPRDQSKIDVPQNLDFEKLFAEFNIGENTLKYCNAAIESAVLPTDVDNLFILAAGKTPPNPAEVVGSSRMAFLIDTLKTRFDFIIIDTPPVTPATDALLLAPMVDGTLLVVKSGNTDRKIIQDAVDQFKAVKQPIIGMVLNQVDMRKEGYYKYYQKYYTSYYGSK
;
A
#
# COMPACT_ATOMS: atom_id res chain seq x y z
N MET A 1 -25.48 7.34 35.84
CA MET A 1 -24.79 8.53 35.27
C MET A 1 -23.31 8.65 35.74
N ILE A 2 -22.54 7.56 35.87
CA ILE A 2 -21.20 7.58 36.52
C ILE A 2 -20.02 7.28 35.56
N PHE A 3 -20.26 6.79 34.34
CA PHE A 3 -19.17 6.37 33.43
C PHE A 3 -18.52 7.48 32.58
N ARG A 4 -19.00 8.73 32.64
CA ARG A 4 -18.52 9.81 31.74
C ARG A 4 -17.31 10.60 32.28
N LYS A 5 -17.04 10.57 33.60
CA LYS A 5 -15.91 11.30 34.22
C LYS A 5 -14.55 10.61 34.05
N ASN A 6 -14.48 9.27 34.00
CA ASN A 6 -13.20 8.54 33.89
C ASN A 6 -12.52 8.67 32.51
N LYS A 7 -13.30 8.78 31.43
CA LYS A 7 -12.76 8.84 30.06
C LYS A 7 -12.08 10.18 29.73
N LYS A 8 -12.44 11.25 30.45
CA LYS A 8 -11.84 12.60 30.27
C LYS A 8 -10.48 12.69 30.97
N ARG A 9 -10.38 12.15 32.20
CA ARG A 9 -9.13 12.05 32.98
C ARG A 9 -8.06 11.18 32.32
N SER A 10 -8.45 10.08 31.65
CA SER A 10 -7.46 9.23 30.96
C SER A 10 -6.82 9.94 29.76
N LYS A 11 -7.62 10.59 28.92
CA LYS A 11 -7.13 11.32 27.73
C LYS A 11 -6.14 12.45 28.07
N GLU A 12 -6.38 13.16 29.16
CA GLU A 12 -5.49 14.22 29.66
C GLU A 12 -4.15 13.62 30.14
N SER A 13 -4.20 12.52 30.91
CA SER A 13 -3.00 11.79 31.36
C SER A 13 -2.19 11.12 30.25
N ASP A 14 -2.82 10.89 29.10
CA ASP A 14 -2.19 10.24 27.96
C ASP A 14 -1.51 11.25 27.03
N ARG A 15 -2.06 12.48 26.90
CA ARG A 15 -1.35 13.63 26.29
C ARG A 15 -0.15 14.08 27.13
N GLU A 16 -0.25 13.98 28.46
CA GLU A 16 0.87 14.25 29.37
C GLU A 16 2.07 13.31 29.15
N ARG A 17 1.88 12.14 28.53
CA ARG A 17 2.96 11.18 28.22
C ARG A 17 3.61 11.39 26.86
N LEU A 18 3.11 12.33 26.06
CA LEU A 18 3.70 12.67 24.77
C LEU A 18 4.96 13.50 24.97
N LEU A 19 5.98 13.27 24.13
CA LEU A 19 7.25 13.99 24.17
C LEU A 19 7.09 15.51 24.15
N VAL A 20 6.08 16.01 23.43
CA VAL A 20 5.75 17.45 23.34
C VAL A 20 5.47 18.07 24.73
N SER A 21 5.05 17.27 25.70
CA SER A 21 4.73 17.69 27.06
C SER A 21 5.96 17.70 28.00
N PHE A 22 7.14 17.31 27.52
CA PHE A 22 8.37 17.27 28.30
C PHE A 22 9.41 18.28 27.81
N PRO A 23 10.23 18.84 28.71
CA PRO A 23 11.39 19.65 28.29
C PRO A 23 12.29 18.88 27.33
N SER A 24 12.82 19.56 26.32
CA SER A 24 13.69 18.95 25.31
C SER A 24 14.94 18.30 25.93
N ASN A 25 15.47 18.84 27.03
CA ASN A 25 16.61 18.29 27.76
C ASN A 25 16.24 17.21 28.81
N SER A 26 14.98 16.76 28.86
CA SER A 26 14.56 15.73 29.80
C SER A 26 15.17 14.37 29.46
N ARG A 27 15.42 13.54 30.49
CA ARG A 27 15.88 12.16 30.31
C ARG A 27 14.89 11.32 29.48
N TYR A 28 13.61 11.63 29.60
CA TYR A 28 12.55 10.99 28.82
C TYR A 28 12.72 11.29 27.33
N ALA A 29 12.90 12.58 26.96
CA ALA A 29 13.17 12.97 25.58
C ALA A 29 14.47 12.35 25.04
N GLU A 30 15.53 12.33 25.84
CA GLU A 30 16.81 11.76 25.42
C GLU A 30 16.74 10.25 25.17
N SER A 31 15.89 9.53 25.90
CA SER A 31 15.66 8.09 25.67
C SER A 31 15.07 7.81 24.28
N TYR A 32 14.17 8.66 23.78
CA TYR A 32 13.59 8.52 22.44
C TYR A 32 14.53 9.02 21.34
N ARG A 33 15.38 10.03 21.60
CA ARG A 33 16.46 10.40 20.68
C ARG A 33 17.47 9.27 20.52
N THR A 34 17.84 8.62 21.62
CA THR A 34 18.71 7.44 21.61
C THR A 34 18.06 6.30 20.83
N LEU A 35 16.78 6.03 21.07
CA LEU A 35 16.02 5.01 20.33
C LEU A 35 16.02 5.29 18.81
N ARG A 36 15.72 6.52 18.41
CA ARG A 36 15.78 6.95 17.01
C ARG A 36 17.17 6.74 16.41
N THR A 37 18.21 7.18 17.11
CA THR A 37 19.60 7.04 16.64
C THR A 37 19.96 5.56 16.44
N ASN A 38 19.62 4.69 17.40
CA ASN A 38 19.86 3.24 17.29
C ASN A 38 19.07 2.60 16.15
N LEU A 39 17.83 3.06 15.89
CA LEU A 39 16.99 2.58 14.81
C LEU A 39 17.61 2.90 13.43
N PHE A 40 18.16 4.10 13.24
CA PHE A 40 18.84 4.42 11.99
C PHE A 40 20.20 3.73 11.86
N PHE A 41 20.89 3.45 12.97
CA PHE A 41 22.10 2.63 12.95
C PHE A 41 21.82 1.16 12.61
N SER A 42 20.69 0.59 13.03
CA SER A 42 20.35 -0.80 12.68
C SER A 42 20.00 -0.98 11.20
N GLY A 43 19.64 0.11 10.50
CA GLY A 43 19.38 0.16 9.07
C GLY A 43 20.59 0.55 8.19
N MET A 44 21.83 0.45 8.68
CA MET A 44 23.01 0.84 7.88
C MET A 44 23.21 -0.03 6.62
N ASP A 45 22.81 -1.30 6.66
CA ASP A 45 22.91 -2.20 5.50
C ASP A 45 21.66 -2.15 4.60
N ASN A 46 20.49 -1.82 5.16
CA ASN A 46 19.22 -1.66 4.45
C ASN A 46 18.43 -0.51 5.08
N GLU A 47 18.06 0.48 4.28
CA GLU A 47 17.29 1.63 4.76
C GLU A 47 15.93 1.16 5.33
N VAL A 48 15.70 1.45 6.61
CA VAL A 48 14.44 1.15 7.30
C VAL A 48 13.54 2.36 7.13
N GLN A 49 12.47 2.22 6.33
CA GLN A 49 11.48 3.27 6.12
C GLN A 49 10.20 3.01 6.90
N SER A 50 9.89 1.75 7.20
CA SER A 50 8.62 1.34 7.79
C SER A 50 8.82 0.28 8.86
N ILE A 51 8.13 0.45 9.99
CA ILE A 51 8.21 -0.50 11.10
C ILE A 51 6.83 -0.81 11.68
N VAL A 52 6.70 -2.03 12.18
CA VAL A 52 5.62 -2.39 13.11
C VAL A 52 6.15 -2.23 14.54
N VAL A 53 5.39 -1.53 15.38
CA VAL A 53 5.61 -1.47 16.83
C VAL A 53 4.59 -2.38 17.50
N THR A 54 5.09 -3.37 18.22
CA THR A 54 4.26 -4.35 18.92
C THR A 54 4.82 -4.65 20.31
N SER A 55 4.13 -5.51 21.05
CA SER A 55 4.54 -5.99 22.36
C SER A 55 4.18 -7.46 22.54
N ALA A 56 4.74 -8.12 23.54
CA ALA A 56 4.36 -9.51 23.80
C ALA A 56 2.95 -9.57 24.40
N VAL A 57 2.68 -8.69 25.38
CA VAL A 57 1.41 -8.64 26.12
C VAL A 57 0.80 -7.23 26.16
N GLU A 58 -0.42 -7.11 26.67
CA GLU A 58 -1.10 -5.82 26.81
C GLU A 58 -0.36 -4.88 27.79
N LYS A 59 -0.53 -3.56 27.59
CA LYS A 59 -0.07 -2.49 28.49
C LYS A 59 1.46 -2.37 28.67
N GLU A 60 2.24 -2.82 27.69
CA GLU A 60 3.70 -2.61 27.66
C GLU A 60 4.10 -1.22 27.14
N GLY A 61 3.15 -0.42 26.66
CA GLY A 61 3.36 0.96 26.21
C GLY A 61 3.81 1.09 24.75
N LYS A 62 3.41 0.13 23.91
CA LYS A 62 3.58 0.13 22.44
C LYS A 62 3.12 1.44 21.78
N THR A 63 1.87 1.84 21.98
CA THR A 63 1.30 3.07 21.42
C THR A 63 2.05 4.32 21.83
N THR A 64 2.35 4.48 23.13
CA THR A 64 3.17 5.59 23.63
C THR A 64 4.56 5.59 22.99
N THR A 65 5.16 4.41 22.80
CA THR A 65 6.47 4.27 22.15
C THR A 65 6.41 4.65 20.67
N ALA A 66 5.38 4.19 19.94
CA ALA A 66 5.18 4.50 18.53
C ALA A 66 5.07 6.01 18.28
N ILE A 67 4.24 6.71 19.05
CA ILE A 67 4.02 8.15 18.87
C ILE A 67 5.26 8.96 19.25
N ASN A 68 5.89 8.63 20.38
CA ASN A 68 7.08 9.36 20.84
C ASN A 68 8.31 9.08 19.96
N LEU A 69 8.46 7.87 19.44
CA LEU A 69 9.45 7.58 18.40
C LEU A 69 9.15 8.40 17.14
N GLY A 70 7.90 8.45 16.71
CA GLY A 70 7.48 9.26 15.56
C GLY A 70 7.81 10.74 15.73
N HIS A 71 7.49 11.31 16.89
CA HIS A 71 7.88 12.67 17.26
C HIS A 71 9.40 12.88 17.25
N ALA A 72 10.19 11.93 17.77
CA ALA A 72 11.65 12.05 17.78
C ALA A 72 12.24 12.01 16.36
N ILE A 73 11.65 11.22 15.45
CA ILE A 73 12.04 11.16 14.03
C ILE A 73 11.61 12.44 13.30
N ALA A 74 10.40 12.95 13.54
CA ALA A 74 9.89 14.16 12.90
C ALA A 74 10.76 15.41 13.20
N GLN A 75 11.41 15.44 14.37
CA GLN A 75 12.40 16.46 14.75
C GLN A 75 13.69 16.47 13.89
N THR A 76 13.86 15.52 12.96
CA THR A 76 14.97 15.52 11.99
C THR A 76 14.51 15.89 10.59
N ASP A 77 13.45 16.72 10.48
CA ASP A 77 12.85 17.19 9.23
C ASP A 77 12.35 16.08 8.28
N ARG A 78 12.08 14.88 8.82
CA ARG A 78 11.47 13.76 8.08
C ARG A 78 9.95 13.81 8.19
N GLN A 79 9.25 13.57 7.09
CA GLN A 79 7.79 13.34 7.08
C GLN A 79 7.48 11.97 7.70
N VAL A 80 6.85 11.96 8.87
CA VAL A 80 6.57 10.73 9.62
C VAL A 80 5.07 10.49 9.72
N LEU A 81 4.66 9.27 9.38
CA LEU A 81 3.29 8.82 9.59
C LEU A 81 3.21 7.77 10.70
N VAL A 82 2.31 7.98 11.66
CA VAL A 82 1.93 6.95 12.64
C VAL A 82 0.55 6.40 12.29
N VAL A 83 0.49 5.11 11.98
CA VAL A 83 -0.73 4.38 11.61
C VAL A 83 -1.25 3.61 12.81
N ASP A 84 -2.54 3.73 13.10
CA ASP A 84 -3.22 2.91 14.11
C ASP A 84 -3.61 1.57 13.48
N GLY A 85 -2.73 0.58 13.61
CA GLY A 85 -2.96 -0.80 13.18
C GLY A 85 -3.67 -1.66 14.23
N ASP A 86 -3.97 -1.14 15.43
CA ASP A 86 -4.81 -1.84 16.42
C ASP A 86 -6.30 -1.58 16.12
N LEU A 87 -6.79 -2.21 15.05
CA LEU A 87 -8.19 -2.07 14.62
C LEU A 87 -9.18 -2.63 15.67
N ARG A 88 -8.71 -3.44 16.62
CA ARG A 88 -9.49 -4.06 17.69
C ARG A 88 -9.76 -3.08 18.84
N ARG A 89 -8.76 -2.30 19.22
CA ARG A 89 -8.84 -1.29 20.28
C ARG A 89 -8.14 0.00 19.85
N PRO A 90 -8.72 0.74 18.89
CA PRO A 90 -8.11 1.96 18.35
C PRO A 90 -7.85 2.99 19.44
N TYR A 91 -6.72 3.67 19.33
CA TYR A 91 -6.28 4.60 20.36
C TYR A 91 -5.75 5.92 19.81
N LEU A 92 -5.11 5.93 18.63
CA LEU A 92 -4.49 7.15 18.08
C LEU A 92 -5.51 8.23 17.74
N THR A 93 -6.75 7.86 17.37
CA THR A 93 -7.85 8.80 17.13
C THR A 93 -8.14 9.68 18.36
N SER A 94 -7.79 9.22 19.56
CA SER A 94 -8.01 10.00 20.79
C SER A 94 -7.02 11.15 20.98
N LEU A 95 -5.92 11.14 20.23
CA LEU A 95 -4.80 12.07 20.37
C LEU A 95 -4.92 13.26 19.41
N VAL A 96 -5.54 13.05 18.25
CA VAL A 96 -5.84 14.09 17.26
C VAL A 96 -7.09 14.90 17.64
N ALA A 97 -7.10 16.20 17.29
CA ALA A 97 -8.23 17.09 17.56
C ALA A 97 -9.39 16.87 16.60
N ALA A 98 -9.08 16.58 15.33
CA ALA A 98 -10.06 16.30 14.28
C ALA A 98 -10.55 14.84 14.35
N LYS A 99 -11.83 14.62 14.09
CA LYS A 99 -12.38 13.28 13.92
C LYS A 99 -12.27 12.93 12.42
N PRO A 100 -11.48 11.91 12.04
CA PRO A 100 -11.34 11.55 10.63
C PRO A 100 -12.66 10.99 10.09
N GLU A 101 -12.97 11.34 8.85
CA GLU A 101 -14.07 10.72 8.10
C GLU A 101 -13.68 9.31 7.62
N LEU A 102 -12.41 9.14 7.22
CA LEU A 102 -11.82 7.88 6.78
C LEU A 102 -10.67 7.46 7.71
N GLY A 103 -10.63 6.20 8.09
CA GLY A 103 -9.45 5.57 8.69
C GLY A 103 -8.95 4.38 7.88
N VAL A 104 -8.01 3.64 8.45
CA VAL A 104 -7.46 2.40 7.87
C VAL A 104 -8.56 1.44 7.45
N THR A 105 -9.55 1.20 8.31
CA THR A 105 -10.68 0.31 8.01
C THR A 105 -11.44 0.78 6.78
N GLU A 106 -11.91 2.03 6.76
CA GLU A 106 -12.71 2.53 5.63
C GLU A 106 -11.91 2.55 4.33
N LEU A 107 -10.62 2.91 4.36
CA LEU A 107 -9.74 2.84 3.19
C LEU A 107 -9.67 1.40 2.64
N VAL A 108 -9.40 0.43 3.50
CA VAL A 108 -9.18 -0.97 3.09
C VAL A 108 -10.48 -1.67 2.69
N THR A 109 -11.60 -1.39 3.36
CA THR A 109 -12.85 -2.12 3.14
C THR A 109 -13.81 -1.41 2.21
N GLU A 110 -13.92 -0.07 2.30
CA GLU A 110 -14.90 0.71 1.54
C GLU A 110 -14.27 1.33 0.31
N VAL A 111 -13.17 2.08 0.45
CA VAL A 111 -12.53 2.80 -0.67
C VAL A 111 -11.90 1.83 -1.65
N PHE A 112 -10.97 0.96 -1.21
CA PHE A 112 -10.32 -0.04 -2.06
C PHE A 112 -11.21 -1.25 -2.35
N GLY A 113 -12.33 -1.36 -1.64
CA GLY A 113 -13.35 -2.38 -1.83
C GLY A 113 -14.51 -1.93 -2.72
N VAL A 114 -14.53 -0.69 -3.21
CA VAL A 114 -15.67 -0.09 -3.92
C VAL A 114 -16.05 -0.88 -5.18
N HIS A 115 -17.33 -1.29 -5.27
CA HIS A 115 -17.84 -2.04 -6.42
C HIS A 115 -18.39 -1.09 -7.49
N LEU A 116 -17.52 -0.63 -8.38
CA LEU A 116 -17.90 0.23 -9.50
C LEU A 116 -18.54 -0.58 -10.65
N THR A 117 -19.65 -0.07 -11.17
CA THR A 117 -20.35 -0.58 -12.37
C THR A 117 -20.22 0.38 -13.55
N GLN A 118 -20.24 1.70 -13.31
CA GLN A 118 -20.03 2.74 -14.30
C GLN A 118 -19.60 4.02 -13.60
N GLY A 119 -19.08 5.00 -14.35
CA GLY A 119 -18.71 6.30 -13.78
C GLY A 119 -17.98 7.21 -14.76
N SER A 120 -17.43 8.31 -14.23
CA SER A 120 -16.64 9.26 -15.00
C SER A 120 -15.14 9.09 -14.77
N LEU A 121 -14.36 9.27 -15.84
CA LEU A 121 -12.90 9.37 -15.77
C LEU A 121 -12.44 10.69 -15.11
N ASP A 122 -13.34 11.67 -14.98
CA ASP A 122 -13.08 12.89 -14.20
C ASP A 122 -12.91 12.59 -12.71
N GLU A 123 -13.52 11.51 -12.20
CA GLU A 123 -13.44 11.09 -10.79
C GLU A 123 -12.41 9.98 -10.59
N PHE A 124 -12.39 9.00 -11.50
CA PHE A 124 -11.51 7.84 -11.42
C PHE A 124 -10.51 7.85 -12.57
N ALA A 125 -9.22 7.93 -12.26
CA ALA A 125 -8.21 7.70 -13.27
C ALA A 125 -8.26 6.24 -13.73
N ILE A 126 -7.79 5.95 -14.94
CA ILE A 126 -7.72 4.57 -15.44
C ILE A 126 -6.84 3.69 -14.54
N ALA A 127 -5.79 4.26 -13.96
CA ALA A 127 -4.97 3.60 -12.96
C ALA A 127 -5.80 3.14 -11.75
N ASP A 128 -6.74 3.97 -11.27
CA ASP A 128 -7.64 3.60 -10.16
C ASP A 128 -8.51 2.41 -10.57
N LEU A 129 -9.11 2.46 -11.77
CA LEU A 129 -9.99 1.40 -12.26
C LEU A 129 -9.26 0.05 -12.39
N ILE A 130 -8.04 0.07 -12.93
CA ILE A 130 -7.18 -1.11 -13.03
C ILE A 130 -6.83 -1.62 -11.63
N GLN A 131 -6.37 -0.72 -10.76
CA GLN A 131 -5.91 -1.08 -9.42
C GLN A 131 -7.03 -1.65 -8.55
N LEU A 132 -8.21 -1.03 -8.55
CA LEU A 132 -9.39 -1.51 -7.83
C LEU A 132 -9.83 -2.88 -8.35
N THR A 133 -9.84 -3.07 -9.68
CA THR A 133 -10.16 -4.37 -10.31
C THR A 133 -9.18 -5.47 -9.87
N ARG A 134 -7.88 -5.13 -9.80
CA ARG A 134 -6.80 -6.01 -9.31
C ARG A 134 -7.00 -6.38 -7.84
N LEU A 135 -7.19 -5.39 -6.96
CA LEU A 135 -7.39 -5.59 -5.53
C LEU A 135 -8.64 -6.42 -5.20
N GLN A 136 -9.67 -6.32 -6.02
CA GLN A 136 -10.91 -7.09 -5.88
C GLN A 136 -10.86 -8.45 -6.59
N LYS A 137 -9.79 -8.77 -7.32
CA LYS A 137 -9.64 -10.01 -8.12
C LYS A 137 -10.84 -10.27 -9.04
N ARG A 138 -11.37 -9.22 -9.67
CA ARG A 138 -12.57 -9.31 -10.53
C ARG A 138 -12.23 -9.87 -11.92
N SER A 139 -13.09 -10.75 -12.45
CA SER A 139 -13.09 -11.13 -13.87
C SER A 139 -14.19 -10.33 -14.57
N VAL A 140 -13.81 -9.29 -15.33
CA VAL A 140 -14.73 -8.29 -15.90
C VAL A 140 -14.16 -7.72 -17.19
N ARG A 141 -15.03 -7.14 -18.01
CA ARG A 141 -14.67 -6.24 -19.10
C ARG A 141 -14.92 -4.80 -18.63
N LEU A 142 -13.95 -3.93 -18.87
CA LEU A 142 -14.02 -2.50 -18.60
C LEU A 142 -14.02 -1.76 -19.94
N ASP A 143 -15.17 -1.22 -20.32
CA ASP A 143 -15.33 -0.39 -21.51
C ASP A 143 -15.05 1.07 -21.16
N LEU A 144 -14.24 1.75 -21.99
CA LEU A 144 -13.77 3.12 -21.82
C LEU A 144 -14.15 3.94 -23.05
N LYS A 145 -14.67 5.15 -22.84
CA LYS A 145 -15.09 6.02 -23.94
C LYS A 145 -14.89 7.49 -23.62
N ASN A 146 -14.28 8.22 -24.54
CA ASN A 146 -14.34 9.67 -24.61
C ASN A 146 -14.60 10.13 -26.07
N LYS A 147 -14.29 11.39 -26.40
CA LYS A 147 -14.50 11.94 -27.76
C LYS A 147 -13.60 11.26 -28.79
N ASP A 148 -12.37 10.94 -28.42
CA ASP A 148 -11.30 10.54 -29.36
C ASP A 148 -10.99 9.04 -29.30
N THR A 149 -11.25 8.39 -28.17
CA THR A 149 -10.86 7.01 -27.87
C THR A 149 -12.05 6.20 -27.36
N ARG A 150 -12.21 5.00 -27.92
CA ARG A 150 -13.07 3.92 -27.45
C ARG A 150 -12.22 2.69 -27.29
N ALA A 151 -12.11 2.21 -26.06
CA ALA A 151 -11.30 1.04 -25.74
C ALA A 151 -12.03 0.11 -24.79
N ALA A 152 -11.58 -1.13 -24.68
CA ALA A 152 -11.94 -2.00 -23.57
C ALA A 152 -10.74 -2.78 -23.07
N LEU A 153 -10.74 -3.02 -21.77
CA LEU A 153 -9.78 -3.83 -21.05
C LEU A 153 -10.51 -5.07 -20.54
N VAL A 154 -9.92 -6.25 -20.67
CA VAL A 154 -10.50 -7.49 -20.13
C VAL A 154 -9.60 -8.00 -19.01
N PHE A 155 -10.25 -8.34 -17.90
CA PHE A 155 -9.59 -8.87 -16.70
C PHE A 155 -10.09 -10.28 -16.40
N ASP A 156 -9.17 -11.14 -15.97
CA ASP A 156 -9.48 -12.40 -15.30
C ASP A 156 -8.81 -12.43 -13.93
N LYS A 157 -9.60 -12.64 -12.88
CA LYS A 157 -9.16 -12.68 -11.47
C LYS A 157 -8.28 -11.48 -11.08
N GLY A 158 -8.63 -10.31 -11.61
CA GLY A 158 -7.91 -9.05 -11.38
C GLY A 158 -6.69 -8.82 -12.27
N LYS A 159 -6.28 -9.80 -13.09
CA LYS A 159 -5.19 -9.65 -14.06
C LYS A 159 -5.73 -9.24 -15.41
N MET A 160 -5.11 -8.25 -16.02
CA MET A 160 -5.46 -7.87 -17.39
C MET A 160 -4.96 -8.93 -18.36
N ILE A 161 -5.85 -9.37 -19.26
CA ILE A 161 -5.56 -10.41 -20.25
C ILE A 161 -5.72 -9.91 -21.69
N ASP A 162 -6.44 -8.80 -21.89
CA ASP A 162 -6.66 -8.24 -23.22
C ASP A 162 -6.92 -6.72 -23.17
N ILE A 163 -6.58 -6.04 -24.26
CA ILE A 163 -6.88 -4.63 -24.50
C ILE A 163 -7.27 -4.43 -25.97
N SER A 164 -8.45 -3.84 -26.17
CA SER A 164 -9.00 -3.56 -27.49
C SER A 164 -9.18 -2.05 -27.66
N TRP A 165 -8.62 -1.47 -28.72
CA TRP A 165 -8.85 -0.07 -29.12
C TRP A 165 -9.77 -0.06 -30.34
N MET A 166 -11.08 0.15 -30.13
CA MET A 166 -12.10 -0.08 -31.16
C MET A 166 -12.10 0.97 -32.27
N ASN A 167 -11.87 2.24 -31.93
CA ASN A 167 -11.80 3.33 -32.91
C ASN A 167 -10.34 3.68 -33.28
N ARG A 168 -9.47 2.66 -33.31
CA ARG A 168 -8.08 2.78 -33.71
C ARG A 168 -7.98 3.36 -35.14
N PRO A 169 -7.14 4.39 -35.37
CA PRO A 169 -6.91 4.94 -36.71
C PRO A 169 -6.47 3.86 -37.71
N GLU A 170 -6.93 3.95 -38.95
CA GLU A 170 -6.62 2.96 -39.99
C GLU A 170 -5.11 2.72 -40.13
N SER A 171 -4.30 3.78 -40.11
CA SER A 171 -2.84 3.69 -40.20
C SER A 171 -2.16 2.87 -39.08
N LYS A 172 -2.87 2.62 -37.98
CA LYS A 172 -2.41 1.85 -36.81
C LYS A 172 -3.03 0.47 -36.71
N GLN A 173 -3.99 0.12 -37.58
CA GLN A 173 -4.60 -1.20 -37.58
C GLN A 173 -3.54 -2.28 -37.87
N LEU A 174 -3.71 -3.47 -37.29
CA LEU A 174 -2.75 -4.57 -37.42
C LEU A 174 -2.41 -4.87 -38.89
N VAL A 175 -3.43 -4.95 -39.75
CA VAL A 175 -3.26 -5.21 -41.19
C VAL A 175 -2.39 -4.15 -41.85
N ASN A 176 -2.71 -2.87 -41.65
CA ASN A 176 -2.00 -1.77 -42.27
C ASN A 176 -0.57 -1.63 -41.73
N THR A 177 -0.35 -1.98 -40.46
CA THR A 177 0.99 -2.11 -39.87
C THR A 177 1.79 -3.22 -40.55
N LEU A 178 1.20 -4.41 -40.74
CA LEU A 178 1.85 -5.53 -41.40
C LEU A 178 2.15 -5.26 -42.88
N ILE A 179 1.25 -4.57 -43.59
CA ILE A 179 1.49 -4.14 -44.97
C ILE A 179 2.64 -3.14 -45.04
N ARG A 180 2.63 -2.11 -44.19
CA ARG A 180 3.69 -1.10 -44.13
C ARG A 180 5.06 -1.72 -43.85
N ASP A 181 5.10 -2.75 -43.00
CA ASP A 181 6.33 -3.44 -42.64
C ASP A 181 6.74 -4.52 -43.67
N ASN A 182 6.03 -4.61 -44.81
CA ASN A 182 6.21 -5.59 -45.90
C ASN A 182 6.06 -7.06 -45.45
N LEU A 183 5.25 -7.31 -44.43
CA LEU A 183 4.97 -8.64 -43.89
C LEU A 183 3.66 -9.25 -44.42
N LEU A 184 2.83 -8.45 -45.11
CA LEU A 184 1.55 -8.85 -45.65
C LEU A 184 1.25 -8.03 -46.91
N THR A 185 0.70 -8.64 -47.97
CA THR A 185 0.24 -7.88 -49.16
C THR A 185 -1.21 -7.43 -49.00
N GLU A 186 -1.64 -6.43 -49.79
CA GLU A 186 -3.04 -5.97 -49.79
C GLU A 186 -4.03 -7.10 -50.16
N GLU A 187 -3.67 -7.97 -51.10
CA GLU A 187 -4.49 -9.13 -51.48
C GLU A 187 -4.63 -10.13 -50.32
N GLN A 188 -3.52 -10.45 -49.65
CA GLN A 188 -3.52 -11.35 -48.48
C GLN A 188 -4.32 -10.76 -47.31
N ALA A 189 -4.22 -9.44 -47.12
CA ALA A 189 -5.00 -8.70 -46.13
C ALA A 189 -6.51 -8.77 -46.40
N GLN A 190 -6.94 -8.51 -47.63
CA GLN A 190 -8.35 -8.62 -48.02
C GLN A 190 -8.87 -10.05 -47.83
N LEU A 191 -8.06 -11.05 -48.19
CA LEU A 191 -8.39 -12.45 -47.98
C LEU A 191 -8.60 -12.73 -46.48
N ALA A 192 -7.64 -12.38 -45.61
CA ALA A 192 -7.75 -12.60 -44.16
C ALA A 192 -8.95 -11.87 -43.53
N LEU A 193 -9.23 -10.63 -43.95
CA LEU A 193 -10.38 -9.85 -43.46
C LEU A 193 -11.72 -10.44 -43.90
N SER A 194 -11.80 -11.00 -45.11
CA SER A 194 -13.02 -11.69 -45.57
C SER A 194 -13.30 -12.94 -44.74
N HIS A 195 -12.27 -13.73 -44.42
CA HIS A 195 -12.37 -14.86 -43.51
C HIS A 195 -12.78 -14.43 -42.09
N GLN A 196 -12.28 -13.30 -41.58
CA GLN A 196 -12.63 -12.80 -40.26
C GLN A 196 -14.12 -12.49 -40.13
N LYS A 197 -14.76 -11.95 -41.18
CA LYS A 197 -16.20 -11.65 -41.15
C LYS A 197 -17.07 -12.89 -40.94
N THR A 198 -16.61 -14.04 -41.42
CA THR A 198 -17.32 -15.33 -41.33
C THR A 198 -16.78 -16.23 -40.22
N SER A 199 -15.68 -15.85 -39.58
CA SER A 199 -14.95 -16.66 -38.61
C SER A 199 -15.15 -16.13 -37.19
N ALA A 200 -15.15 -17.03 -36.22
CA ALA A 200 -15.14 -16.66 -34.81
C ALA A 200 -13.73 -16.29 -34.30
N HIS A 201 -12.68 -16.50 -35.09
CA HIS A 201 -11.28 -16.29 -34.68
C HIS A 201 -10.82 -14.83 -34.87
N TYR A 202 -9.90 -14.39 -34.01
CA TYR A 202 -9.24 -13.09 -34.18
C TYR A 202 -8.35 -13.08 -35.42
N LEU A 203 -8.17 -11.88 -35.97
CA LEU A 203 -7.42 -11.67 -37.21
C LEU A 203 -5.98 -12.19 -37.13
N GLY A 204 -5.31 -12.02 -35.99
CA GLY A 204 -3.96 -12.57 -35.80
C GLY A 204 -3.91 -14.09 -35.98
N ASN A 205 -4.88 -14.82 -35.43
CA ASN A 205 -4.94 -16.27 -35.58
C ASN A 205 -5.21 -16.67 -37.02
N ILE A 206 -6.11 -15.95 -37.70
CA ILE A 206 -6.39 -16.18 -39.13
C ILE A 206 -5.12 -16.00 -39.96
N LEU A 207 -4.38 -14.90 -39.76
CA LEU A 207 -3.13 -14.62 -40.46
C LEU A 207 -2.08 -15.71 -40.25
N HIS A 208 -1.99 -16.24 -39.03
CA HIS A 208 -1.04 -17.32 -38.73
C HIS A 208 -1.48 -18.68 -39.29
N THR A 209 -2.73 -19.08 -39.06
CA THR A 209 -3.27 -20.38 -39.51
C THR A 209 -3.30 -20.49 -41.04
N MET A 210 -3.51 -19.38 -41.75
CA MET A 210 -3.43 -19.33 -43.21
C MET A 210 -1.99 -19.29 -43.74
N GLY A 211 -0.98 -19.27 -42.86
CA GLY A 211 0.43 -19.18 -43.25
C GLY A 211 0.83 -17.84 -43.88
N LEU A 212 0.03 -16.79 -43.70
CA LEU A 212 0.25 -15.47 -44.30
C LEU A 212 1.32 -14.68 -43.54
N VAL A 213 1.40 -14.85 -42.22
CA VAL A 213 2.37 -14.16 -41.36
C VAL A 213 2.98 -15.16 -40.37
N SER A 214 4.30 -15.06 -40.15
CA SER A 214 4.99 -15.89 -39.17
C SER A 214 4.53 -15.57 -37.75
N ARG A 215 4.56 -16.56 -36.85
CA ARG A 215 4.21 -16.36 -35.43
C ARG A 215 5.10 -15.31 -34.75
N LYS A 216 6.38 -15.24 -35.14
CA LYS A 216 7.36 -14.29 -34.61
C LYS A 216 7.01 -12.85 -35.00
N ASP A 217 6.74 -12.63 -36.28
CA ASP A 217 6.44 -11.28 -36.80
C ASP A 217 5.07 -10.80 -36.34
N LEU A 218 4.09 -11.71 -36.29
CA LEU A 218 2.79 -11.42 -35.71
C LEU A 218 2.90 -11.04 -34.23
N SER A 219 3.67 -11.78 -33.44
CA SER A 219 3.90 -11.46 -32.02
C SER A 219 4.49 -10.06 -31.86
N ARG A 220 5.53 -9.71 -32.66
CA ARG A 220 6.12 -8.37 -32.66
C ARG A 220 5.12 -7.28 -33.01
N ALA A 221 4.33 -7.48 -34.06
CA ALA A 221 3.30 -6.53 -34.48
C ALA A 221 2.20 -6.36 -33.43
N LEU A 222 1.76 -7.46 -32.80
CA LEU A 222 0.79 -7.44 -31.70
C LEU A 222 1.35 -6.75 -30.46
N SER A 223 2.64 -6.90 -30.13
CA SER A 223 3.24 -6.14 -29.03
C SER A 223 3.18 -4.63 -29.26
N VAL A 224 3.53 -4.17 -30.47
CA VAL A 224 3.42 -2.74 -30.83
C VAL A 224 1.96 -2.28 -30.77
N HIS A 225 1.06 -3.07 -31.33
CA HIS A 225 -0.37 -2.80 -31.31
C HIS A 225 -0.89 -2.66 -29.87
N THR A 226 -0.51 -3.57 -28.98
CA THR A 226 -0.85 -3.52 -27.55
C THR A 226 -0.30 -2.25 -26.89
N ILE A 227 0.98 -1.94 -27.08
CA ILE A 227 1.61 -0.74 -26.50
C ILE A 227 0.89 0.54 -26.95
N GLU A 228 0.51 0.64 -28.23
CA GLU A 228 -0.26 1.78 -28.72
C GLU A 228 -1.65 1.89 -28.09
N ALA A 229 -2.33 0.75 -27.86
CA ALA A 229 -3.61 0.74 -27.18
C ALA A 229 -3.46 1.19 -25.72
N ILE A 230 -2.42 0.71 -25.03
CA ILE A 230 -2.08 1.14 -23.67
C ILE A 230 -1.89 2.65 -23.65
N ARG A 231 -1.04 3.20 -24.53
CA ARG A 231 -0.80 4.65 -24.59
C ARG A 231 -2.06 5.45 -24.87
N ALA A 232 -2.91 5.01 -25.79
CA ALA A 232 -4.16 5.68 -26.12
C ALA A 232 -5.13 5.70 -24.94
N VAL A 233 -5.20 4.60 -24.19
CA VAL A 233 -5.97 4.48 -22.96
C VAL A 233 -5.35 5.35 -21.86
N SER A 234 -4.05 5.25 -21.60
CA SER A 234 -3.35 6.04 -20.57
C SER A 234 -3.49 7.54 -20.75
N ALA A 235 -3.65 8.02 -21.98
CA ALA A 235 -3.83 9.44 -22.30
C ALA A 235 -5.25 9.96 -22.03
N MET A 236 -6.21 9.10 -21.64
CA MET A 236 -7.58 9.53 -21.37
C MET A 236 -7.69 10.15 -19.97
N GLU A 237 -7.91 11.45 -19.91
CA GLU A 237 -8.16 12.19 -18.64
C GLU A 237 -9.64 12.41 -18.34
N THR A 238 -10.49 12.38 -19.38
CA THR A 238 -11.94 12.61 -19.29
C THR A 238 -12.69 11.56 -20.08
N GLY A 239 -13.98 11.39 -19.79
CA GLY A 239 -14.85 10.42 -20.44
C GLY A 239 -15.63 9.57 -19.44
N SER A 240 -16.14 8.44 -19.90
CA SER A 240 -16.93 7.52 -19.09
C SER A 240 -16.37 6.11 -19.15
N PHE A 241 -16.64 5.34 -18.11
CA PHE A 241 -16.35 3.91 -18.08
C PHE A 241 -17.58 3.10 -17.67
N GLU A 242 -17.60 1.83 -18.08
CA GLU A 242 -18.62 0.85 -17.70
C GLU A 242 -17.98 -0.54 -17.54
N PHE A 243 -18.38 -1.26 -16.49
CA PHE A 243 -18.00 -2.63 -16.24
C PHE A 243 -19.10 -3.58 -16.69
N SER A 244 -18.74 -4.57 -17.49
CA SER A 244 -19.62 -5.63 -17.96
C SER A 244 -19.00 -7.01 -17.69
N PRO A 245 -19.79 -8.10 -17.74
CA PRO A 245 -19.24 -9.45 -17.68
C PRO A 245 -18.20 -9.68 -18.79
N PRO A 246 -17.14 -10.47 -18.52
CA PRO A 246 -16.17 -10.78 -19.56
C PRO A 246 -16.83 -11.56 -20.69
N PRO A 247 -16.29 -11.49 -21.93
CA PRO A 247 -16.80 -12.27 -23.05
C PRO A 247 -16.88 -13.77 -22.71
N ARG A 248 -17.98 -14.44 -23.07
CA ARG A 248 -18.23 -15.86 -22.74
C ARG A 248 -17.21 -16.84 -23.33
N ASP A 249 -16.47 -16.44 -24.35
CA ASP A 249 -15.54 -17.28 -25.07
C ASP A 249 -14.09 -16.81 -24.86
N GLN A 250 -13.50 -17.27 -23.75
CA GLN A 250 -12.12 -16.98 -23.39
C GLN A 250 -11.11 -17.82 -24.21
N SER A 251 -11.56 -18.89 -24.89
CA SER A 251 -10.72 -19.72 -25.76
C SER A 251 -10.18 -18.98 -26.98
N LYS A 252 -10.70 -17.78 -27.23
CA LYS A 252 -10.28 -16.89 -28.31
C LYS A 252 -9.11 -16.00 -27.92
N ILE A 253 -8.86 -15.75 -26.64
CA ILE A 253 -7.77 -14.88 -26.21
C ILE A 253 -6.47 -15.69 -26.28
N ASP A 254 -5.91 -15.81 -27.49
CA ASP A 254 -4.50 -16.13 -27.66
C ASP A 254 -3.73 -14.91 -27.13
N VAL A 255 -3.62 -14.80 -25.80
CA VAL A 255 -2.60 -13.93 -25.19
C VAL A 255 -1.31 -14.44 -25.80
N PRO A 256 -0.55 -13.62 -26.56
CA PRO A 256 0.78 -14.02 -26.95
C PRO A 256 1.47 -14.41 -25.65
N GLN A 257 1.87 -15.67 -25.50
CA GLN A 257 2.21 -16.30 -24.20
C GLN A 257 3.32 -15.59 -23.40
N ASN A 258 3.85 -14.47 -23.93
CA ASN A 258 4.97 -13.70 -23.44
C ASN A 258 4.68 -12.19 -23.25
N LEU A 259 3.44 -11.69 -23.39
CA LEU A 259 3.12 -10.28 -23.11
C LEU A 259 2.69 -10.09 -21.66
N ASP A 260 3.60 -9.50 -20.87
CA ASP A 260 3.31 -9.07 -19.51
C ASP A 260 2.65 -7.68 -19.54
N PHE A 261 1.31 -7.66 -19.54
CA PHE A 261 0.54 -6.42 -19.53
C PHE A 261 0.87 -5.55 -18.32
N GLU A 262 1.12 -6.14 -17.15
CA GLU A 262 1.43 -5.37 -15.94
C GLU A 262 2.75 -4.60 -16.12
N LYS A 263 3.78 -5.30 -16.63
CA LYS A 263 5.07 -4.68 -16.96
C LYS A 263 4.92 -3.58 -18.01
N LEU A 264 4.14 -3.80 -19.06
CA LEU A 264 3.94 -2.80 -20.11
C LEU A 264 3.22 -1.55 -19.60
N PHE A 265 2.21 -1.70 -18.74
CA PHE A 265 1.52 -0.56 -18.14
C PHE A 265 2.47 0.25 -17.23
N ALA A 266 3.31 -0.42 -16.45
CA ALA A 266 4.32 0.24 -15.63
C ALA A 266 5.37 0.98 -16.49
N GLU A 267 5.88 0.36 -17.55
CA GLU A 267 6.89 0.95 -18.45
C GLU A 267 6.35 2.10 -19.30
N PHE A 268 5.08 2.04 -19.72
CA PHE A 268 4.44 3.02 -20.59
C PHE A 268 3.50 3.98 -19.86
N ASN A 269 3.88 4.32 -18.62
CA ASN A 269 3.42 5.50 -17.88
C ASN A 269 2.06 5.38 -17.15
N ILE A 270 1.72 4.20 -16.64
CA ILE A 270 0.69 4.04 -15.58
C ILE A 270 1.41 3.63 -14.29
N GLY A 271 2.23 4.55 -13.76
CA GLY A 271 2.84 4.39 -12.44
C GLY A 271 1.84 4.69 -11.33
N GLU A 272 2.09 4.17 -10.13
CA GLU A 272 1.26 4.36 -8.91
C GLU A 272 1.00 5.85 -8.57
N ASN A 273 1.82 6.78 -9.08
CA ASN A 273 1.62 8.23 -8.99
C ASN A 273 0.44 8.79 -9.81
N THR A 274 -0.30 7.96 -10.54
CA THR A 274 -1.46 8.38 -11.36
C THR A 274 -2.82 8.01 -10.76
N LEU A 275 -2.83 7.36 -9.59
CA LEU A 275 -4.07 7.08 -8.87
C LEU A 275 -4.69 8.39 -8.40
N LYS A 276 -5.89 8.73 -8.86
CA LYS A 276 -6.57 9.98 -8.51
C LYS A 276 -7.50 9.75 -7.31
N TYR A 277 -8.42 8.80 -7.46
CA TYR A 277 -9.41 8.48 -6.45
C TYR A 277 -8.77 7.90 -5.18
N CYS A 278 -7.90 6.90 -5.32
CA CYS A 278 -7.27 6.26 -4.16
C CYS A 278 -6.39 7.25 -3.38
N ASN A 279 -5.60 8.08 -4.08
CA ASN A 279 -4.71 9.05 -3.44
C ASN A 279 -5.47 10.18 -2.74
N ALA A 280 -6.54 10.69 -3.34
CA ALA A 280 -7.40 11.68 -2.71
C ALA A 280 -8.03 11.14 -1.42
N ALA A 281 -8.50 9.89 -1.44
CA ALA A 281 -9.03 9.24 -0.25
C ALA A 281 -7.98 9.06 0.84
N ILE A 282 -6.77 8.59 0.49
CA ILE A 282 -5.64 8.47 1.44
C ILE A 282 -5.28 9.84 2.03
N GLU A 283 -5.18 10.89 1.21
CA GLU A 283 -4.88 12.26 1.68
C GLU A 283 -5.90 12.76 2.67
N SER A 284 -7.19 12.55 2.38
CA SER A 284 -8.27 12.97 3.29
C SER A 284 -8.29 12.20 4.61
N ALA A 285 -7.69 11.00 4.66
CA ALA A 285 -7.62 10.16 5.85
C ALA A 285 -6.41 10.49 6.74
N VAL A 286 -5.35 11.09 6.18
CA VAL A 286 -4.15 11.48 6.92
C VAL A 286 -4.40 12.79 7.66
N LEU A 287 -4.15 12.76 8.97
CA LEU A 287 -4.37 13.91 9.85
C LEU A 287 -3.03 14.51 10.30
N PRO A 288 -2.84 15.83 10.21
CA PRO A 288 -1.70 16.48 10.85
C PRO A 288 -1.83 16.44 12.37
N THR A 289 -0.70 16.57 13.06
CA THR A 289 -0.65 16.73 14.52
C THR A 289 -0.17 18.15 14.89
N ASP A 290 -0.14 18.46 16.19
CA ASP A 290 0.45 19.71 16.69
C ASP A 290 2.00 19.74 16.59
N VAL A 291 2.60 18.68 16.04
CA VAL A 291 4.05 18.52 15.86
C VAL A 291 4.34 18.55 14.36
N ASP A 292 5.24 19.45 13.95
CA ASP A 292 5.66 19.57 12.55
C ASP A 292 6.18 18.23 12.00
N ASN A 293 5.84 17.95 10.75
CA ASN A 293 6.20 16.73 10.02
C ASN A 293 5.69 15.40 10.63
N LEU A 294 4.82 15.45 11.64
CA LEU A 294 4.21 14.26 12.22
C LEU A 294 2.71 14.18 11.87
N PHE A 295 2.33 13.06 11.27
CA PHE A 295 0.99 12.78 10.80
C PHE A 295 0.46 11.49 11.43
N ILE A 296 -0.87 11.36 11.47
CA ILE A 296 -1.57 10.19 11.99
C ILE A 296 -2.57 9.68 10.96
N LEU A 297 -2.57 8.36 10.74
CA LEU A 297 -3.65 7.65 10.08
C LEU A 297 -4.40 6.81 11.13
N ALA A 298 -5.62 7.23 11.45
CA ALA A 298 -6.44 6.58 12.46
C ALA A 298 -6.99 5.22 11.97
N ALA A 299 -7.33 4.33 12.90
CA ALA A 299 -7.82 2.99 12.55
C ALA A 299 -9.17 3.02 11.82
N GLY A 300 -10.03 4.00 12.13
CA GLY A 300 -11.41 4.04 11.64
C GLY A 300 -12.38 3.27 12.53
N LYS A 301 -13.51 2.82 11.96
CA LYS A 301 -14.44 1.94 12.68
C LYS A 301 -13.79 0.58 12.90
N THR A 302 -14.10 -0.06 14.02
CA THR A 302 -13.66 -1.45 14.25
C THR A 302 -14.41 -2.39 13.30
N PRO A 303 -13.72 -3.11 12.41
CA PRO A 303 -14.35 -4.05 11.49
C PRO A 303 -14.78 -5.33 12.23
N PRO A 304 -15.70 -6.12 11.67
CA PRO A 304 -16.10 -7.41 12.25
C PRO A 304 -14.93 -8.41 12.31
N ASN A 305 -14.06 -8.41 11.30
CA ASN A 305 -12.90 -9.30 11.19
C ASN A 305 -11.58 -8.52 11.03
N PRO A 306 -11.00 -7.95 12.11
CA PRO A 306 -9.77 -7.16 12.05
C PRO A 306 -8.59 -7.83 11.35
N ALA A 307 -8.31 -9.10 11.70
CA ALA A 307 -7.18 -9.84 11.14
C ALA A 307 -7.28 -10.03 9.61
N GLU A 308 -8.49 -10.19 9.06
CA GLU A 308 -8.69 -10.32 7.62
C GLU A 308 -8.42 -9.00 6.89
N VAL A 309 -8.84 -7.87 7.48
CA VAL A 309 -8.55 -6.53 6.95
C VAL A 309 -7.04 -6.28 6.95
N VAL A 310 -6.39 -6.56 8.08
CA VAL A 310 -4.95 -6.38 8.29
C VAL A 310 -4.11 -7.26 7.35
N GLY A 311 -4.46 -8.53 7.19
CA GLY A 311 -3.74 -9.46 6.30
C GLY A 311 -4.09 -9.36 4.82
N SER A 312 -4.91 -8.39 4.41
CA SER A 312 -5.40 -8.29 3.04
C SER A 312 -4.37 -7.68 2.07
N SER A 313 -4.49 -8.02 0.78
CA SER A 313 -3.71 -7.34 -0.28
C SER A 313 -4.02 -5.85 -0.39
N ARG A 314 -5.19 -5.40 0.09
CA ARG A 314 -5.57 -3.99 0.16
C ARG A 314 -4.82 -3.25 1.26
N MET A 315 -4.55 -3.90 2.39
CA MET A 315 -3.66 -3.34 3.43
C MET A 315 -2.22 -3.23 2.92
N ALA A 316 -1.72 -4.26 2.24
CA ALA A 316 -0.39 -4.21 1.62
C ALA A 316 -0.29 -3.03 0.64
N PHE A 317 -1.28 -2.88 -0.25
CA PHE A 317 -1.37 -1.74 -1.15
C PHE A 317 -1.42 -0.37 -0.44
N LEU A 318 -2.15 -0.26 0.67
CA LEU A 318 -2.15 0.96 1.49
C LEU A 318 -0.75 1.28 1.99
N ILE A 319 -0.07 0.30 2.58
CA ILE A 319 1.28 0.48 3.15
C ILE A 319 2.27 0.86 2.05
N ASP A 320 2.27 0.17 0.92
CA ASP A 320 3.14 0.48 -0.22
C ASP A 320 2.88 1.90 -0.74
N THR A 321 1.61 2.30 -0.87
CA THR A 321 1.26 3.67 -1.29
C THR A 321 1.75 4.70 -0.29
N LEU A 322 1.63 4.44 1.02
CA LEU A 322 2.13 5.33 2.07
C LEU A 322 3.66 5.43 2.06
N LYS A 323 4.39 4.35 1.75
CA LYS A 323 5.86 4.37 1.62
C LYS A 323 6.33 5.32 0.51
N THR A 324 5.53 5.54 -0.53
CA THR A 324 5.91 6.53 -1.57
C THR A 324 5.79 7.99 -1.11
N ARG A 325 5.17 8.25 0.07
CA ARG A 325 4.74 9.59 0.51
C ARG A 325 5.40 10.06 1.80
N PHE A 326 5.83 9.14 2.66
CA PHE A 326 6.42 9.46 3.97
C PHE A 326 7.83 8.92 4.07
N ASP A 327 8.74 9.72 4.62
CA ASP A 327 10.12 9.32 4.86
C ASP A 327 10.22 8.24 5.94
N PHE A 328 9.22 8.14 6.82
CA PHE A 328 9.16 7.09 7.84
C PHE A 328 7.72 6.74 8.23
N ILE A 329 7.43 5.45 8.40
CA ILE A 329 6.10 4.94 8.79
C ILE A 329 6.21 4.06 10.03
N ILE A 330 5.37 4.35 11.03
CA ILE A 330 5.26 3.58 12.26
C ILE A 330 3.85 3.02 12.35
N ILE A 331 3.70 1.70 12.37
CA ILE A 331 2.40 1.05 12.54
C ILE A 331 2.28 0.53 13.97
N ASP A 332 1.42 1.14 14.80
CA ASP A 332 1.08 0.62 16.13
C ASP A 332 0.17 -0.59 15.98
N THR A 333 0.41 -1.68 16.70
CA THR A 333 -0.31 -2.95 16.51
C THR A 333 -0.76 -3.56 17.83
N PRO A 334 -1.76 -4.45 17.85
CA PRO A 334 -2.07 -5.24 19.05
C PRO A 334 -0.84 -6.04 19.52
N PRO A 335 -0.78 -6.45 20.81
CA PRO A 335 0.26 -7.35 21.27
C PRO A 335 0.16 -8.71 20.57
N VAL A 336 1.30 -9.36 20.38
CA VAL A 336 1.43 -10.56 19.55
C VAL A 336 0.80 -11.80 20.19
N THR A 337 0.85 -11.95 21.51
CA THR A 337 0.24 -13.12 22.19
C THR A 337 -1.29 -13.19 22.05
N PRO A 338 -2.05 -12.11 22.29
CA PRO A 338 -3.52 -12.14 22.16
C PRO A 338 -4.03 -11.99 20.72
N ALA A 339 -3.19 -11.60 19.75
CA ALA A 339 -3.61 -11.25 18.41
C ALA A 339 -2.50 -11.43 17.36
N THR A 340 -2.84 -11.99 16.21
CA THR A 340 -1.90 -12.26 15.11
C THR A 340 -1.64 -11.06 14.20
N ASP A 341 -2.36 -9.95 14.40
CA ASP A 341 -2.37 -8.77 13.54
C ASP A 341 -0.95 -8.22 13.27
N ALA A 342 -0.09 -8.16 14.29
CA ALA A 342 1.31 -7.73 14.15
C ALA A 342 2.14 -8.69 13.26
N LEU A 343 1.87 -9.99 13.32
CA LEU A 343 2.55 -11.00 12.49
C LEU A 343 2.07 -10.94 11.03
N LEU A 344 0.83 -10.50 10.79
CA LEU A 344 0.30 -10.30 9.44
C LEU A 344 0.86 -9.04 8.77
N LEU A 345 1.11 -7.98 9.54
CA LEU A 345 1.72 -6.74 9.04
C LEU A 345 3.23 -6.83 8.87
N ALA A 346 3.89 -7.67 9.66
CA ALA A 346 5.35 -7.77 9.68
C ALA A 346 5.96 -7.92 8.27
N PRO A 347 5.46 -8.81 7.39
CA PRO A 347 5.99 -8.99 6.04
C PRO A 347 5.76 -7.80 5.08
N MET A 348 4.93 -6.82 5.46
CA MET A 348 4.61 -5.64 4.65
C MET A 348 5.52 -4.43 5.00
N VAL A 349 6.27 -4.52 6.09
CA VAL A 349 7.17 -3.46 6.58
C VAL A 349 8.62 -3.93 6.58
N ASP A 350 9.56 -3.02 6.83
CA ASP A 350 10.99 -3.30 6.73
C ASP A 350 11.55 -3.90 8.04
N GLY A 351 10.83 -3.74 9.16
CA GLY A 351 11.23 -4.34 10.43
C GLY A 351 10.21 -4.26 11.56
N THR A 352 10.50 -5.00 12.64
CA THR A 352 9.67 -5.03 13.85
C THR A 352 10.42 -4.46 15.06
N LEU A 353 9.80 -3.53 15.76
CA LEU A 353 10.25 -3.03 17.07
C LEU A 353 9.40 -3.63 18.19
N LEU A 354 10.02 -4.44 19.05
CA LEU A 354 9.32 -5.14 20.14
C LEU A 354 9.44 -4.36 21.47
N VAL A 355 8.31 -3.92 22.01
CA VAL A 355 8.24 -3.20 23.29
C VAL A 355 7.98 -4.18 24.43
N VAL A 356 8.83 -4.14 25.45
CA VAL A 356 8.76 -5.02 26.62
C VAL A 356 8.72 -4.18 27.89
N LYS A 357 7.80 -4.48 28.80
CA LYS A 357 7.72 -3.79 30.09
C LYS A 357 8.75 -4.35 31.08
N SER A 358 9.56 -3.48 31.67
CA SER A 358 10.54 -3.87 32.70
C SER A 358 9.86 -4.50 33.92
N GLY A 359 10.45 -5.60 34.40
CA GLY A 359 10.06 -6.29 35.63
C GLY A 359 8.68 -6.93 35.64
N ASN A 360 7.99 -7.03 34.50
CA ASN A 360 6.60 -7.47 34.44
C ASN A 360 6.34 -8.68 33.53
N THR A 361 7.05 -8.79 32.41
CA THR A 361 6.80 -9.82 31.39
C THR A 361 7.81 -10.95 31.53
N ASP A 362 7.31 -12.19 31.64
CA ASP A 362 8.17 -13.38 31.76
C ASP A 362 9.05 -13.55 30.51
N ARG A 363 10.32 -13.92 30.71
CA ARG A 363 11.28 -14.12 29.63
C ARG A 363 10.79 -15.14 28.60
N LYS A 364 10.06 -16.17 29.02
CA LYS A 364 9.49 -17.18 28.13
C LYS A 364 8.45 -16.57 27.18
N ILE A 365 7.57 -15.70 27.67
CA ILE A 365 6.56 -15.03 26.84
C ILE A 365 7.23 -14.15 25.78
N ILE A 366 8.31 -13.46 26.17
CA ILE A 366 9.12 -12.65 25.23
C ILE A 366 9.78 -13.56 24.19
N GLN A 367 10.35 -14.70 24.61
CA GLN A 367 10.99 -15.65 23.71
C GLN A 367 10.00 -16.25 22.71
N ASP A 368 8.80 -16.61 23.17
CA ASP A 368 7.72 -17.12 22.31
C ASP A 368 7.32 -16.08 21.25
N ALA A 369 7.21 -14.79 21.62
CA ALA A 369 6.95 -13.72 20.66
C ALA A 369 8.08 -13.57 19.63
N VAL A 370 9.34 -13.63 20.07
CA VAL A 370 10.51 -13.60 19.17
C VAL A 370 10.49 -14.77 18.20
N ASP A 371 10.16 -15.97 18.67
CA ASP A 371 10.14 -17.17 17.83
C ASP A 371 8.99 -17.15 16.81
N GLN A 372 7.87 -16.51 17.14
CA GLN A 372 6.80 -16.25 16.17
C GLN A 372 7.23 -15.31 15.03
N PHE A 373 7.99 -14.25 15.32
CA PHE A 373 8.54 -13.37 14.26
C PHE A 373 9.58 -14.08 13.40
N LYS A 374 10.43 -14.93 14.01
CA LYS A 374 11.34 -15.79 13.24
C LYS A 374 10.60 -16.73 12.30
N ALA A 375 9.46 -17.28 12.73
CA ALA A 375 8.67 -18.20 11.92
C ALA A 375 8.09 -17.53 10.65
N VAL A 376 7.72 -16.25 10.73
CA VAL A 376 7.29 -15.45 9.57
C VAL A 376 8.45 -14.81 8.80
N LYS A 377 9.69 -15.16 9.14
CA LYS A 377 10.93 -14.67 8.52
C LYS A 377 11.09 -13.15 8.55
N GLN A 378 10.48 -12.47 9.53
CA GLN A 378 10.61 -11.03 9.66
C GLN A 378 11.63 -10.67 10.75
N PRO A 379 12.62 -9.80 10.46
CA PRO A 379 13.61 -9.40 11.45
C PRO A 379 13.00 -8.49 12.52
N ILE A 380 13.30 -8.81 13.79
CA ILE A 380 13.15 -7.85 14.89
C ILE A 380 14.39 -6.96 14.86
N ILE A 381 14.20 -5.72 14.43
CA ILE A 381 15.29 -4.73 14.27
C ILE A 381 15.74 -4.14 15.60
N GLY A 382 14.94 -4.32 16.66
CA GLY A 382 15.28 -3.87 18.00
C GLY A 382 14.22 -4.18 19.05
N MET A 383 14.58 -3.96 20.32
CA MET A 383 13.68 -4.07 21.46
C MET A 383 13.72 -2.79 22.30
N VAL A 384 12.57 -2.38 22.83
CA VAL A 384 12.46 -1.25 23.76
C VAL A 384 12.07 -1.78 25.14
N LEU A 385 12.96 -1.62 26.12
CA LEU A 385 12.62 -1.85 27.51
C LEU A 385 11.92 -0.62 28.09
N ASN A 386 10.61 -0.72 28.30
CA ASN A 386 9.75 0.39 28.72
C ASN A 386 9.39 0.31 30.22
N GLN A 387 8.97 1.45 30.79
CA GLN A 387 8.55 1.58 32.20
C GLN A 387 9.64 1.17 33.21
N VAL A 388 10.91 1.46 32.90
CA VAL A 388 12.06 1.16 33.76
C VAL A 388 12.04 2.02 35.03
N ASP A 389 12.15 1.39 36.21
CA ASP A 389 12.32 2.11 37.48
C ASP A 389 13.80 2.44 37.71
N MET A 390 14.21 3.62 37.25
CA MET A 390 15.59 4.09 37.37
C MET A 390 16.09 4.27 38.81
N ARG A 391 15.21 4.20 39.82
CA ARG A 391 15.62 4.28 41.23
C ARG A 391 16.04 2.91 41.80
N LYS A 392 15.56 1.82 41.21
CA LYS A 392 15.80 0.45 41.68
C LYS A 392 16.93 -0.27 40.93
N GLU A 393 17.15 0.06 39.66
CA GLU A 393 18.15 -0.63 38.83
C GLU A 393 19.54 0.01 38.94
N GLY A 394 20.44 -0.62 39.69
CA GLY A 394 21.81 -0.13 39.95
C GLY A 394 22.70 0.04 38.71
N TYR A 395 22.36 -0.59 37.58
CA TYR A 395 23.08 -0.49 36.31
C TYR A 395 23.04 0.93 35.71
N TYR A 396 21.94 1.67 35.93
CA TYR A 396 21.80 3.03 35.42
C TYR A 396 22.64 4.07 36.17
N LYS A 397 23.11 3.81 37.40
CA LYS A 397 24.04 4.71 38.09
C LYS A 397 25.40 4.82 37.38
N TYR A 398 25.86 3.74 36.73
CA TYR A 398 27.12 3.73 36.00
C TYR A 398 27.00 4.45 34.65
N TYR A 399 25.92 4.18 33.91
CA TYR A 399 25.60 4.88 32.66
C TYR A 399 25.36 6.39 32.90
N GLN A 400 24.71 6.74 34.02
CA GLN A 400 24.53 8.12 34.47
C GLN A 400 25.87 8.83 34.71
N LYS A 401 26.86 8.15 35.31
CA LYS A 401 28.19 8.73 35.54
C LYS A 401 28.94 9.00 34.22
N TYR A 402 28.75 8.12 33.23
CA TYR A 402 29.35 8.24 31.89
C TYR A 402 28.65 9.30 31.01
N TYR A 403 27.32 9.39 31.05
CA TYR A 403 26.58 10.40 30.26
C TYR A 403 26.72 11.82 30.82
N THR A 404 26.73 11.96 32.16
CA THR A 404 26.93 13.27 32.81
C THR A 404 28.36 13.79 32.55
N SER A 405 29.36 12.93 32.35
CA SER A 405 30.71 13.38 31.99
C SER A 405 30.87 13.82 30.53
N TYR A 406 30.00 13.37 29.62
CA TYR A 406 30.08 13.72 28.19
C TYR A 406 29.19 14.91 27.80
N TYR A 407 27.99 15.03 28.38
CA TYR A 407 27.04 16.10 28.06
C TYR A 407 26.82 17.10 29.21
N GLY A 408 27.40 16.85 30.39
CA GLY A 408 27.30 17.73 31.56
C GLY A 408 28.37 18.81 31.57
N SER A 409 28.35 19.70 30.58
CA SER A 409 28.85 21.07 30.75
C SER A 409 28.22 22.00 29.71
N LYS A 410 27.09 22.60 30.07
CA LYS A 410 26.76 24.01 29.82
C LYS A 410 25.54 24.41 30.64
#